data_AF-A0A3A6CKW1-F1
#
_entry.id   AF-A0A3A6CKW1-F1
#
_cell.length_a   1.000
_cell.length_b   1.000
_cell.length_c   1.000
_cell.angle_alpha   90.00
_cell.angle_beta   90.00
_cell.angle_gamma   90.00
#
_symmetry.space_group_name_H-M   'P 1'
#
loop_
_entity.id
_entity.type
_entity.pdbx_description
1 polymer ?
#
loop_
_entity_poly.entity_id
_entity_poly.type
_entity_poly.pdbx_seq_one_letter_code
_entity_poly.pdbx_strand_id
1 'polypeptide(L)'
;MLDVDQNYGEPDTPKPLPTFKDYVAQDVETVFFNLNEFAEERYIDDKRMLCITQHPGVNERAAHWEGGAKQSFDQGMYKADLLLFVKQKDYGPMPKNGKQITLDKKRDYKIKSCSLKAGVYRMELERVR
;
A
#
# COMPACT_ATOMS: atom_id res chain seq x y z
N MET A 1 62.09 -10.64 35.37
CA MET A 1 60.68 -11.01 35.13
C MET A 1 60.01 -9.73 34.65
N LEU A 2 59.52 -9.67 33.42
CA LEU A 2 58.84 -8.48 32.89
C LEU A 2 57.34 -8.71 33.05
N ASP A 3 56.72 -7.99 33.99
CA ASP A 3 55.27 -7.96 34.13
C ASP A 3 54.72 -7.13 32.97
N VAL A 4 54.02 -7.81 32.05
CA VAL A 4 53.34 -7.16 30.93
C VAL A 4 51.93 -6.84 31.38
N ASP A 5 51.66 -5.56 31.63
CA ASP A 5 50.31 -5.07 31.90
C ASP A 5 49.43 -5.29 30.67
N GLN A 6 48.54 -6.28 30.74
CA GLN A 6 47.56 -6.56 29.70
C GLN A 6 46.40 -5.56 29.82
N ASN A 7 46.58 -4.37 29.26
CA ASN A 7 45.47 -3.46 29.01
C ASN A 7 44.68 -3.97 27.80
N TYR A 8 43.60 -4.71 28.05
CA TYR A 8 42.59 -5.01 27.03
C TYR A 8 41.75 -3.75 26.79
N GLY A 9 41.72 -3.24 25.56
CA GLY A 9 40.81 -2.17 25.18
C GLY A 9 39.35 -2.62 25.32
N GLU A 10 38.46 -1.69 25.67
CA GLU A 10 37.02 -1.99 25.70
C GLU A 10 36.57 -2.48 24.32
N PRO A 11 35.89 -3.64 24.22
CA PRO A 11 35.38 -4.12 22.95
C PRO A 11 34.34 -3.13 22.43
N ASP A 12 34.54 -2.67 21.20
CA ASP A 12 33.61 -1.78 20.52
C ASP A 12 32.20 -2.42 20.53
N THR A 13 31.19 -1.66 20.98
CA THR A 13 29.83 -2.21 21.07
C THR A 13 29.37 -2.68 19.68
N PRO A 14 28.95 -3.96 19.51
CA PRO A 14 28.54 -4.45 18.20
C PRO A 14 27.38 -3.61 17.69
N LYS A 15 27.52 -3.00 16.51
CA LYS A 15 26.42 -2.30 15.85
C LYS A 15 25.27 -3.30 15.67
N PRO A 16 24.03 -2.96 16.10
CA PRO A 16 22.91 -3.87 15.96
C PRO A 16 22.67 -4.17 14.48
N LEU A 17 22.60 -5.46 14.15
CA LEU A 17 22.31 -5.90 12.80
C LEU A 17 20.83 -5.60 12.47
N PRO A 18 20.52 -5.16 11.23
CA PRO A 18 19.14 -4.92 10.83
C PRO A 18 18.31 -6.21 10.92
N THR A 19 17.08 -6.08 11.39
CA THR A 19 16.12 -7.18 11.45
C THR A 19 15.44 -7.39 10.10
N PHE A 20 14.75 -8.52 9.93
CA PHE A 20 13.88 -8.75 8.76
C PHE A 20 12.87 -7.61 8.53
N LYS A 21 12.31 -7.03 9.60
CA LYS A 21 11.33 -5.95 9.48
C LYS A 21 11.98 -4.64 9.00
N ASP A 22 13.24 -4.41 9.34
CA ASP A 22 13.98 -3.24 8.88
C ASP A 22 14.24 -3.32 7.37
N TYR A 23 14.61 -4.52 6.88
CA TYR A 23 14.72 -4.75 5.43
C TYR A 23 13.37 -4.61 4.71
N VAL A 24 12.27 -5.14 5.26
CA VAL A 24 10.93 -4.93 4.67
C VAL A 24 10.57 -3.46 4.58
N ALA A 25 10.86 -2.68 5.62
CA ALA A 25 10.61 -1.23 5.61
C ALA A 25 11.48 -0.52 4.55
N GLN A 26 12.74 -0.95 4.39
CA GLN A 26 13.61 -0.45 3.34
C GLN A 26 13.10 -0.80 1.93
N ASP A 27 12.68 -2.05 1.70
CA ASP A 27 12.16 -2.51 0.42
C ASP A 27 10.89 -1.77 0.01
N VAL A 28 10.03 -1.38 0.97
CA VAL A 28 8.88 -0.51 0.71
C VAL A 28 9.34 0.82 0.10
N GLU A 29 10.48 1.36 0.51
CA GLU A 29 10.99 2.61 -0.03
C GLU A 29 11.70 2.46 -1.37
N THR A 30 12.53 1.41 -1.52
CA THR A 30 13.48 1.32 -2.64
C THR A 30 13.06 0.35 -3.73
N VAL A 31 12.22 -0.64 -3.43
CA VAL A 31 11.85 -1.71 -4.36
C VAL A 31 10.39 -1.59 -4.76
N PHE A 32 9.46 -1.62 -3.81
CA PHE A 32 8.02 -1.65 -4.12
C PHE A 32 7.53 -0.33 -4.70
N PHE A 33 8.01 0.81 -4.18
CA PHE A 33 7.67 2.13 -4.69
C PHE A 33 8.71 2.67 -5.69
N ASN A 34 9.24 1.78 -6.53
CA ASN A 34 10.14 2.14 -7.62
C ASN A 34 9.39 2.87 -8.74
N LEU A 35 9.74 4.13 -8.99
CA LEU A 35 9.16 4.99 -10.03
C LEU A 35 9.35 4.48 -11.46
N ASN A 36 10.38 3.67 -11.69
CA ASN A 36 10.70 3.17 -13.02
C ASN A 36 9.93 1.87 -13.35
N GLU A 37 9.23 1.28 -12.38
CA GLU A 37 8.62 -0.04 -12.53
C GLU A 37 7.16 -0.07 -12.06
N PHE A 38 6.92 0.25 -10.78
CA PHE A 38 5.63 -0.03 -10.15
C PHE A 38 4.88 1.22 -9.71
N ALA A 39 5.59 2.25 -9.24
CA ALA A 39 4.99 3.45 -8.69
C ALA A 39 4.92 4.59 -9.70
N GLU A 40 3.94 5.46 -9.50
CA GLU A 40 3.77 6.72 -10.22
C GLU A 40 3.56 7.86 -9.22
N GLU A 41 3.94 9.08 -9.61
CA GLU A 41 3.57 10.28 -8.84
C GLU A 41 2.18 10.75 -9.26
N ARG A 42 1.28 10.85 -8.29
CA ARG A 42 -0.11 11.28 -8.52
C ARG A 42 -0.54 12.30 -7.49
N TYR A 43 -1.61 13.03 -7.78
CA TYR A 43 -2.25 13.90 -6.79
C TYR A 43 -3.43 13.16 -6.16
N ILE A 44 -3.43 13.06 -4.83
CA ILE A 44 -4.54 12.54 -4.04
C ILE A 44 -4.96 13.65 -3.06
N ASP A 45 -6.19 14.13 -3.17
CA ASP A 45 -6.69 15.28 -2.38
C ASP A 45 -5.74 16.48 -2.44
N ASP A 46 -5.33 16.86 -3.66
CA ASP A 46 -4.37 17.94 -3.95
C ASP A 46 -2.94 17.75 -3.42
N LYS A 47 -2.65 16.65 -2.73
CA LYS A 47 -1.31 16.30 -2.27
C LYS A 47 -0.63 15.38 -3.28
N ARG A 48 0.54 15.81 -3.78
CA ARG A 48 1.40 14.98 -4.63
C ARG A 48 2.09 13.91 -3.78
N MET A 49 1.97 12.65 -4.18
CA MET A 49 2.65 11.52 -3.54
C MET A 49 2.89 10.37 -4.50
N LEU A 50 3.82 9.49 -4.14
CA LEU A 50 4.05 8.22 -4.80
C LEU A 50 2.92 7.25 -4.48
N CYS A 51 2.36 6.64 -5.52
CA CYS A 51 1.36 5.61 -5.36
C CYS A 51 1.51 4.51 -6.41
N ILE A 52 0.85 3.39 -6.16
CA ILE A 52 0.68 2.33 -7.15
C ILE A 52 -0.82 2.18 -7.35
N THR A 53 -1.25 2.27 -8.60
CA THR A 53 -2.65 2.06 -8.98
C THR A 53 -2.80 0.73 -9.70
N GLN A 54 -3.80 -0.06 -9.31
CA GLN A 54 -4.06 -1.35 -9.93
C GLN A 54 -5.55 -1.53 -10.14
N HIS A 55 -5.97 -1.83 -11.36
CA HIS A 55 -7.33 -2.27 -11.60
C HIS A 55 -7.50 -3.70 -11.08
N PRO A 56 -8.46 -3.97 -10.17
CA PRO A 56 -8.75 -5.33 -9.78
C PRO A 56 -9.26 -6.05 -11.04
N GLY A 57 -8.54 -7.10 -11.46
CA GLY A 57 -8.89 -7.84 -12.68
C GLY A 57 -10.31 -8.41 -12.63
N VAL A 58 -10.77 -8.90 -13.79
CA VAL A 58 -12.06 -9.60 -13.92
C VAL A 58 -11.93 -10.96 -13.22
N ASN A 59 -12.23 -11.02 -11.92
CA ASN A 59 -12.43 -12.30 -11.28
C ASN A 59 -13.84 -12.78 -11.65
N GLU A 60 -13.94 -13.74 -12.57
CA GLU A 60 -15.13 -14.57 -12.72
C GLU A 60 -15.40 -15.28 -11.39
N ARG A 61 -16.52 -14.99 -10.72
CA ARG A 61 -17.12 -15.97 -9.83
C ARG A 61 -18.10 -16.82 -10.63
N ALA A 62 -18.06 -18.12 -10.36
CA ALA A 62 -18.97 -19.10 -10.92
C ALA A 62 -20.40 -18.56 -10.88
N ALA A 63 -21.02 -18.48 -12.06
CA ALA A 63 -22.43 -18.15 -12.18
C ALA A 63 -23.23 -19.19 -11.39
N HIS A 64 -23.58 -18.86 -10.15
CA HIS A 64 -24.54 -19.63 -9.38
C HIS A 64 -25.90 -19.39 -10.02
N TRP A 65 -26.32 -20.33 -10.87
CA TRP A 65 -27.67 -20.44 -11.39
C TRP A 65 -28.58 -20.87 -10.24
N GLU A 66 -29.23 -19.92 -9.57
CA GLU A 66 -30.40 -20.21 -8.71
C GLU A 66 -31.65 -19.71 -9.43
N GLY A 67 -32.52 -20.64 -9.86
CA GLY A 67 -33.91 -20.33 -10.19
C GLY A 67 -34.21 -19.75 -11.58
N GLY A 68 -33.27 -19.73 -12.53
CA GLY A 68 -33.59 -19.37 -13.93
C GLY A 68 -33.84 -17.88 -14.21
N ALA A 69 -33.59 -17.00 -13.24
CA ALA A 69 -33.63 -15.56 -13.43
C ALA A 69 -32.21 -14.99 -13.61
N LYS A 70 -32.00 -14.23 -14.69
CA LYS A 70 -30.78 -13.47 -14.94
C LYS A 70 -30.68 -12.38 -13.87
N GLN A 71 -29.93 -12.64 -12.80
CA GLN A 71 -29.54 -11.61 -11.83
C GLN A 71 -28.97 -10.41 -12.60
N SER A 72 -29.40 -9.19 -12.27
CA SER A 72 -29.01 -7.96 -12.96
C SER A 72 -27.53 -7.97 -13.29
N PHE A 73 -27.24 -7.98 -14.59
CA PHE A 73 -25.90 -8.16 -15.19
C PHE A 73 -24.88 -7.10 -14.76
N ASP A 74 -25.30 -6.10 -13.98
CA ASP A 74 -24.56 -4.88 -13.68
C ASP A 74 -24.19 -4.73 -12.19
N GLN A 75 -24.78 -5.53 -11.28
CA GLN A 75 -24.49 -5.44 -9.83
C GLN A 75 -23.46 -6.46 -9.33
N GLY A 76 -23.02 -7.40 -10.20
CA GLY A 76 -22.16 -8.51 -9.80
C GLY A 76 -20.67 -8.36 -10.07
N MET A 77 -20.21 -7.27 -10.70
CA MET A 77 -18.97 -7.36 -11.48
C MET A 77 -17.69 -6.75 -10.89
N TYR A 78 -17.71 -5.95 -9.82
CA TYR A 78 -16.46 -5.38 -9.26
C TYR A 78 -16.44 -5.29 -7.73
N LYS A 79 -15.41 -5.87 -7.10
CA LYS A 79 -15.18 -5.71 -5.65
C LYS A 79 -14.71 -4.29 -5.30
N ALA A 80 -13.98 -3.64 -6.20
CA ALA A 80 -13.57 -2.24 -6.20
C ALA A 80 -13.35 -1.81 -7.66
N ASP A 81 -13.37 -0.52 -7.98
CA ASP A 81 -13.06 -0.02 -9.32
C ASP A 81 -11.54 0.23 -9.50
N LEU A 82 -10.86 0.55 -8.39
CA LEU A 82 -9.43 0.80 -8.36
C LEU A 82 -8.84 0.38 -7.01
N LEU A 83 -7.70 -0.31 -7.05
CA LEU A 83 -6.84 -0.50 -5.89
C LEU A 83 -5.78 0.58 -5.89
N LEU A 84 -5.60 1.22 -4.75
CA LEU A 84 -4.59 2.24 -4.53
C LEU A 84 -3.67 1.82 -3.39
N PHE A 85 -2.37 1.81 -3.64
CA PHE A 85 -1.36 1.60 -2.63
C PHE A 85 -0.55 2.87 -2.40
N VAL A 86 -0.47 3.30 -1.15
CA VAL A 86 0.27 4.50 -0.74
C VAL A 86 1.01 4.25 0.57
N LYS A 87 2.18 4.86 0.73
CA LYS A 87 2.93 4.78 1.98
C LYS A 87 2.21 5.56 3.07
N GLN A 88 2.13 4.97 4.26
CA GLN A 88 1.51 5.58 5.43
C GLN A 88 2.15 6.92 5.77
N LYS A 89 3.49 7.01 5.70
CA LYS A 89 4.23 8.23 5.99
C LYS A 89 3.86 9.39 5.05
N ASP A 90 3.50 9.09 3.80
CA ASP A 90 3.19 10.11 2.78
C ASP A 90 1.71 10.50 2.84
N TYR A 91 0.81 9.53 3.06
CA TYR A 91 -0.62 9.79 3.16
C TYR A 91 -0.99 10.47 4.49
N GLY A 92 -0.39 10.00 5.60
CA GLY A 92 -0.71 10.43 6.96
C GLY A 92 -1.67 9.46 7.66
N PRO A 93 -2.65 9.95 8.45
CA PRO A 93 -3.54 9.10 9.22
C PRO A 93 -4.44 8.24 8.32
N MET A 94 -4.83 7.07 8.82
CA MET A 94 -5.68 6.14 8.08
C MET A 94 -7.03 6.81 7.74
N PRO A 95 -7.45 6.83 6.47
CA PRO A 95 -8.70 7.42 6.09
C PRO A 95 -9.88 6.58 6.58
N LYS A 96 -11.01 7.24 6.85
CA LYS A 96 -12.26 6.56 7.17
C LYS A 96 -12.86 5.96 5.91
N ASN A 97 -13.49 4.80 6.06
CA ASN A 97 -14.34 4.25 5.00
C ASN A 97 -15.45 5.25 4.66
N GLY A 98 -15.72 5.39 3.38
CA GLY A 98 -16.66 6.33 2.80
C GLY A 98 -16.12 7.72 2.55
N LYS A 99 -14.88 8.04 2.96
CA LYS A 99 -14.22 9.30 2.59
C LYS A 99 -14.10 9.39 1.06
N GLN A 100 -14.51 10.51 0.50
CA GLN A 100 -14.26 10.85 -0.90
C GLN A 100 -12.83 11.37 -1.05
N ILE A 101 -12.15 10.90 -2.08
CA ILE A 101 -10.85 11.40 -2.51
C ILE A 101 -10.89 11.78 -3.98
N THR A 102 -10.10 12.78 -4.36
CA THR A 102 -9.94 13.17 -5.77
C THR A 102 -8.56 12.76 -6.27
N LEU A 103 -8.53 11.98 -7.35
CA LEU A 103 -7.32 11.55 -8.05
C LEU A 103 -7.05 12.50 -9.23
N ASP A 104 -5.87 13.11 -9.22
CA ASP A 104 -5.34 14.06 -10.22
C ASP A 104 -6.26 15.20 -10.60
N LYS A 105 -7.09 15.64 -9.64
CA LYS A 105 -8.08 16.70 -9.85
C LYS A 105 -9.06 16.39 -11.00
N LYS A 106 -9.21 15.12 -11.36
CA LYS A 106 -9.96 14.68 -12.54
C LYS A 106 -11.07 13.68 -12.21
N ARG A 107 -10.84 12.80 -11.24
CA ARG A 107 -11.77 11.71 -10.92
C ARG A 107 -11.96 11.61 -9.43
N ASP A 108 -13.23 11.53 -9.04
CA ASP A 108 -13.62 11.33 -7.65
C ASP A 108 -13.86 9.85 -7.37
N TYR A 109 -13.36 9.42 -6.22
CA TYR A 109 -13.51 8.08 -5.71
C TYR A 109 -13.96 8.12 -4.25
N LYS A 110 -14.67 7.09 -3.83
CA LYS A 110 -15.01 6.82 -2.44
C LYS A 110 -14.18 5.64 -1.94
N ILE A 111 -13.58 5.80 -0.76
CA ILE A 111 -12.83 4.71 -0.13
C ILE A 111 -13.83 3.69 0.40
N LYS A 112 -13.89 2.50 -0.19
CA LYS A 112 -14.73 1.40 0.27
C LYS A 112 -14.12 0.73 1.50
N SER A 113 -12.84 0.43 1.43
CA SER A 113 -12.08 -0.16 2.52
C SER A 113 -10.62 0.31 2.49
N CYS A 114 -9.99 0.37 3.65
CA CYS A 114 -8.56 0.64 3.79
C CYS A 114 -7.96 -0.35 4.78
N SER A 115 -6.78 -0.88 4.49
CA SER A 115 -5.99 -1.69 5.43
C SER A 115 -4.53 -1.26 5.42
N LEU A 116 -3.84 -1.45 6.55
CA LEU A 116 -2.42 -1.12 6.71
C LEU A 116 -1.60 -2.39 6.87
N LYS A 117 -0.57 -2.56 6.05
CA LYS A 117 0.40 -3.66 6.19
C LYS A 117 1.79 -3.14 5.88
N ALA A 118 2.73 -3.38 6.80
CA ALA A 118 4.14 -2.99 6.65
C ALA A 118 4.34 -1.52 6.22
N GLY A 119 3.55 -0.58 6.78
CA GLY A 119 3.67 0.85 6.44
C GLY A 119 3.04 1.26 5.10
N VAL A 120 2.32 0.35 4.44
CA VAL A 120 1.61 0.63 3.18
C VAL A 120 0.11 0.48 3.39
N TYR A 121 -0.64 1.51 2.99
CA TYR A 121 -2.09 1.43 2.89
C TYR A 121 -2.49 0.74 1.59
N ARG A 122 -3.38 -0.24 1.69
CA ARG A 122 -4.14 -0.78 0.55
C ARG A 122 -5.56 -0.24 0.63
N MET A 123 -5.93 0.59 -0.33
CA MET A 123 -7.24 1.21 -0.42
C MET A 123 -8.03 0.62 -1.58
N GLU A 124 -9.25 0.20 -1.30
CA GLU A 124 -10.23 -0.18 -2.32
C GLU A 124 -11.11 1.02 -2.61
N LEU A 125 -11.10 1.47 -3.86
CA LEU A 125 -11.79 2.67 -4.30
C LEU A 125 -12.97 2.30 -5.19
N GLU A 126 -14.08 2.99 -4.99
CA GLU A 126 -15.28 2.95 -5.82
C GLU A 126 -15.43 4.31 -6.50
N ARG A 127 -15.62 4.32 -7.82
CA ARG A 127 -15.72 5.57 -8.58
C ARG A 127 -17.04 6.25 -8.26
N VAL A 128 -16.98 7.54 -7.94
CA VAL A 128 -18.19 8.37 -7.85
C VAL A 128 -18.65 8.67 -9.28
N ARG A 129 -19.88 8.26 -9.60
CA ARG A 129 -20.51 8.48 -10.91
C ARG A 129 -21.06 9.89 -11.04
#